data_AF-A0A1U9XF75-F1
#
_entry.id   AF-A0A1U9XF75-F1
#
_cell.length_a   1.000
_cell.length_b   1.000
_cell.length_c   1.000
_cell.angle_alpha   90.00
_cell.angle_beta   90.00
_cell.angle_gamma   90.00
#
_symmetry.space_group_name_H-M   'P 1'
#
loop_
_entity.id
_entity.type
_entity.pdbx_description
1 polymer ?
#
loop_
_entity_poly.entity_id
_entity_poly.type
_entity_poly.pdbx_seq_one_letter_code
_entity_poly.pdbx_strand_id
1 'polypeptide(L)'
;MKDFPIETTPGQWDFLLKQPYEFILTQSFIFESPTKTLKNIDSQLNKLQSANDAAKIQQEELEAGKEAVAAGITLFGSLHCALTVFGDTPDQARSNGIKLSAEFITSGKGFRFSRASLASPFVFFSHMPLNKRRPLDTRRTITNLACLMSFHNYSSGKKSGNPIGDGSAIMPLKTDSGSVYWFNTHYSPPEKNVTGQKIAGHAMFLGATGTGKTTFEATASGFLQRFDPLMFVVDYNRSTELFVRAYGGSYFTLQEGIYTGCNPWQLAEGPESPVWHRLLAFLKRWTQVLARDNQGNPCSDEHGIELNAAVESIMRMPVEERRTALLLDIVSPELQTRLAKWCDNGEYAWAVDSPGIPSIHCIIKKWDLIQPLSWTQKTVFILPVNLYSRSCFSTKKSCNAAAI
;
A
#
# COMPACT_ATOMS: atom_id res chain seq x y z
N MET A 1 -14.61 34.15 12.62
CA MET A 1 -15.12 33.98 11.24
C MET A 1 -16.20 35.02 11.00
N LYS A 2 -16.28 35.63 9.81
CA LYS A 2 -17.23 36.72 9.52
C LYS A 2 -18.45 36.22 8.75
N ASP A 3 -18.21 35.59 7.60
CA ASP A 3 -19.29 35.19 6.68
C ASP A 3 -19.27 33.69 6.42
N PHE A 4 -20.44 33.14 6.16
CA PHE A 4 -20.69 31.73 5.85
C PHE A 4 -21.23 31.61 4.41
N PRO A 5 -20.97 30.50 3.73
CA PRO A 5 -21.65 30.18 2.49
C PRO A 5 -23.15 29.94 2.72
N ILE A 6 -23.93 29.96 1.63
CA ILE A 6 -25.38 29.69 1.66
C ILE A 6 -25.65 28.28 2.18
N GLU A 7 -24.83 27.30 1.76
CA GLU A 7 -24.94 25.92 2.20
C GLU A 7 -23.61 25.40 2.75
N THR A 8 -23.70 24.47 3.70
CA THR A 8 -22.55 23.75 4.25
C THR A 8 -22.66 22.26 4.00
N THR A 9 -21.57 21.62 3.59
CA THR A 9 -21.50 20.18 3.34
C THR A 9 -20.51 19.49 4.30
N PRO A 10 -20.72 18.22 4.69
CA PRO A 10 -19.71 17.45 5.41
C PRO A 10 -18.36 17.43 4.67
N GLY A 11 -17.24 17.52 5.40
CA GLY A 11 -15.89 17.50 4.83
C GLY A 11 -15.48 18.79 4.10
N GLN A 12 -16.28 19.86 4.15
CA GLN A 12 -16.01 21.08 3.38
C GLN A 12 -14.69 21.77 3.75
N TRP A 13 -14.13 21.47 4.93
CA TRP A 13 -12.85 22.00 5.39
C TRP A 13 -11.69 21.00 5.28
N ASP A 14 -11.87 19.87 4.60
CA ASP A 14 -10.80 18.88 4.41
C ASP A 14 -9.60 19.44 3.62
N PHE A 15 -9.79 20.53 2.87
CA PHE A 15 -8.70 21.25 2.20
C PHE A 15 -7.62 21.75 3.18
N LEU A 16 -7.98 21.93 4.46
CA LEU A 16 -7.06 22.32 5.53
C LEU A 16 -5.95 21.29 5.76
N LEU A 17 -6.24 20.01 5.53
CA LEU A 17 -5.27 18.92 5.70
C LEU A 17 -4.12 18.95 4.68
N LYS A 18 -4.24 19.76 3.61
CA LYS A 18 -3.22 19.91 2.56
C LYS A 18 -2.46 21.23 2.66
N GLN A 19 -2.74 22.06 3.67
CA GLN A 19 -2.17 23.40 3.75
C GLN A 19 -0.72 23.35 4.23
N PRO A 20 0.22 24.00 3.53
CA PRO A 20 1.64 23.97 3.87
C PRO A 20 2.01 24.96 4.99
N TYR A 21 1.06 25.31 5.85
CA TYR A 21 1.23 26.32 6.90
C TYR A 21 0.93 25.70 8.25
N GLU A 22 1.66 26.12 9.27
CA GLU A 22 1.27 25.85 10.65
C GLU A 22 0.13 26.81 11.03
N PHE A 23 -0.94 26.28 11.61
CA PHE A 23 -2.07 27.07 12.09
C PHE A 23 -2.78 26.39 13.26
N ILE A 24 -3.48 27.21 14.06
CA ILE A 24 -4.46 26.77 15.04
C ILE A 24 -5.84 27.19 14.54
N LEU A 25 -6.74 26.22 14.43
CA LEU A 25 -8.15 26.45 14.17
C LEU A 25 -8.95 25.97 15.39
N THR A 26 -9.73 26.86 15.98
CA THR A 26 -10.60 26.51 17.12
C THR A 26 -12.02 26.87 16.79
N GLN A 27 -12.90 25.90 16.96
CA GLN A 27 -14.34 26.08 16.93
C GLN A 27 -14.91 25.84 18.32
N SER A 28 -15.88 26.64 18.72
CA SER A 28 -16.61 26.48 19.98
C SER A 28 -18.08 26.79 19.74
N PHE A 29 -18.97 26.01 20.35
CA PHE A 29 -20.42 26.15 20.16
C PHE A 29 -21.10 26.19 21.52
N ILE A 30 -21.98 27.18 21.71
CA ILE A 30 -22.83 27.30 22.90
C ILE A 30 -24.28 27.13 22.47
N PHE A 31 -24.92 26.06 22.93
CA PHE A 31 -26.30 25.74 22.62
C PHE A 31 -27.26 26.82 23.13
N GLU A 32 -28.27 27.14 22.34
CA GLU A 32 -29.39 27.98 22.72
C GLU A 32 -30.62 27.11 23.00
N SER A 33 -31.45 27.49 23.98
CA SER A 33 -32.67 26.73 24.26
C SER A 33 -33.66 26.83 23.08
N PRO A 34 -34.41 25.74 22.78
CA PRO A 34 -35.40 25.76 21.70
C PRO A 34 -36.41 26.90 21.86
N THR A 35 -36.94 27.12 23.07
CA THR A 35 -37.90 28.19 23.36
C THR A 35 -37.36 29.57 23.03
N LYS A 36 -36.10 29.85 23.37
CA LYS A 36 -35.46 31.13 23.07
C LYS A 36 -35.20 31.29 21.57
N THR A 37 -34.83 30.19 20.90
CA THR A 37 -34.62 30.15 19.45
C THR A 37 -35.91 30.46 18.70
N LEU A 38 -37.01 29.76 19.00
CA LEU A 38 -38.32 29.96 18.37
C LEU A 38 -38.80 31.41 18.52
N LYS A 39 -38.74 31.95 19.76
CA LYS A 39 -39.11 33.35 20.03
C LYS A 39 -38.31 34.36 19.19
N ASN A 40 -37.03 34.10 18.99
CA ASN A 40 -36.17 34.98 18.20
C ASN A 40 -36.47 34.88 16.70
N ILE A 41 -36.80 33.70 16.19
CA ILE A 41 -37.22 33.51 14.80
C ILE A 41 -38.55 34.23 14.56
N ASP A 42 -39.55 34.03 15.44
CA ASP A 42 -40.84 34.73 15.36
C ASP A 42 -40.67 36.26 15.36
N SER A 43 -39.82 36.78 16.26
CA SER A 43 -39.53 38.21 16.29
C SER A 43 -38.89 38.71 15.01
N GLN A 44 -38.06 37.91 14.33
CA GLN A 44 -37.43 38.29 13.07
C GLN A 44 -38.42 38.24 11.91
N LEU A 45 -39.26 37.22 11.84
CA LEU A 45 -40.34 37.09 10.85
C LEU A 45 -41.30 38.29 10.93
N ASN A 46 -41.74 38.65 12.14
CA ASN A 46 -42.64 39.80 12.34
C ASN A 46 -42.02 41.11 11.84
N LYS A 47 -40.71 41.30 12.01
CA LYS A 47 -39.99 42.49 11.51
C LYS A 47 -39.94 42.52 9.98
N LEU A 48 -39.63 41.39 9.35
CA LEU A 48 -39.57 41.28 7.88
C LEU A 48 -40.95 41.52 7.24
N GLN A 49 -42.01 40.98 7.84
CA GLN A 49 -43.39 41.22 7.40
C GLN A 49 -43.80 42.68 7.57
N SER A 50 -43.47 43.29 8.71
CA SER A 50 -43.81 44.69 8.99
C SER A 50 -43.07 45.69 8.11
N ALA A 51 -41.86 45.35 7.65
CA ALA A 51 -41.07 46.18 6.75
C ALA A 51 -41.50 46.10 5.27
N ASN A 52 -42.51 45.27 4.95
CA ASN A 52 -42.94 44.95 3.59
C ASN A 52 -41.76 44.50 2.70
N ASP A 53 -40.82 43.76 3.30
CA ASP A 53 -39.56 43.36 2.67
C ASP A 53 -39.82 42.34 1.54
N ALA A 54 -39.23 42.57 0.38
CA ALA A 54 -39.44 41.77 -0.83
C ALA A 54 -38.75 40.38 -0.79
N ALA A 55 -37.97 40.08 0.24
CA ALA A 55 -37.22 38.83 0.39
C ALA A 55 -38.08 37.63 0.84
N LYS A 56 -39.05 37.21 0.03
CA LYS A 56 -39.95 36.07 0.31
C LYS A 56 -39.21 34.78 0.68
N ILE A 57 -38.12 34.48 -0.03
CA ILE A 57 -37.30 33.28 0.18
C ILE A 57 -36.72 33.24 1.60
N GLN A 58 -36.25 34.38 2.14
CA GLN A 58 -35.69 34.41 3.49
C GLN A 58 -36.75 34.16 4.57
N GLN A 59 -37.99 34.57 4.33
CA GLN A 59 -39.11 34.29 5.25
C GLN A 59 -39.46 32.80 5.23
N GLU A 60 -39.50 32.19 4.05
CA GLU A 60 -39.72 30.74 3.89
C GLU A 60 -38.61 29.93 4.57
N GLU A 61 -37.34 30.32 4.42
CA GLU A 61 -36.20 29.67 5.09
C GLU A 61 -36.27 29.79 6.62
N LEU A 62 -36.72 30.94 7.13
CA LEU A 62 -36.90 31.15 8.58
C LEU A 62 -38.04 30.29 9.14
N GLU A 63 -39.16 30.15 8.42
CA GLU A 63 -40.27 29.30 8.86
C GLU A 63 -39.87 27.82 8.81
N ALA A 64 -39.18 27.38 7.77
CA ALA A 64 -38.63 26.02 7.70
C ALA A 64 -37.63 25.74 8.85
N GLY A 65 -36.79 26.72 9.19
CA GLY A 65 -35.88 26.63 10.33
C GLY A 65 -36.62 26.54 11.67
N LYS A 66 -37.73 27.27 11.82
CA LYS A 66 -38.60 27.22 13.01
C LYS A 66 -39.26 25.85 13.16
N GLU A 67 -39.82 25.31 12.09
CA GLU A 67 -40.40 23.95 12.06
C GLU A 67 -39.34 22.90 12.44
N ALA A 68 -38.12 23.00 11.89
CA ALA A 68 -37.03 22.09 12.20
C ALA A 68 -36.62 22.12 13.68
N VAL A 69 -36.65 23.30 14.32
CA VAL A 69 -36.38 23.45 15.75
C VAL A 69 -37.54 22.89 16.59
N ALA A 70 -38.78 23.17 16.21
CA ALA A 70 -39.97 22.68 16.92
C ALA A 70 -40.09 21.14 16.84
N ALA A 71 -39.72 20.55 15.71
CA ALA A 71 -39.67 19.10 15.50
C ALA A 71 -38.45 18.44 16.15
N GLY A 72 -37.51 19.20 16.72
CA GLY A 72 -36.30 18.67 17.33
C GLY A 72 -35.27 18.10 16.33
N ILE A 73 -35.39 18.44 15.05
CA ILE A 73 -34.48 18.00 13.99
C ILE A 73 -33.11 18.69 14.12
N THR A 74 -33.10 19.96 14.54
CA THR A 74 -31.87 20.73 14.73
C THR A 74 -32.00 21.70 15.90
N LEU A 75 -30.86 22.20 16.36
CA LEU A 75 -30.75 23.22 17.40
C LEU A 75 -29.90 24.37 16.90
N PHE A 76 -30.23 25.58 17.36
CA PHE A 76 -29.38 26.74 17.15
C PHE A 76 -28.46 26.94 18.35
N GLY A 77 -27.35 27.62 18.09
CA GLY A 77 -26.43 28.06 19.11
C GLY A 77 -25.48 29.12 18.58
N SER A 78 -24.69 29.68 19.49
CA SER A 78 -23.63 30.62 19.14
C SER A 78 -22.40 29.82 18.73
N LEU A 79 -22.03 29.88 17.44
CA LEU A 79 -20.80 29.33 16.87
C LEU A 79 -19.72 30.41 16.84
N HIS A 80 -18.55 30.09 17.41
CA HIS A 80 -17.34 30.89 17.34
C HIS A 80 -16.25 30.07 16.65
N CYS A 81 -15.50 30.73 15.78
CA CYS A 81 -14.38 30.12 15.08
C CYS A 81 -13.23 31.13 14.96
N ALA A 82 -12.08 30.74 15.51
CA ALA A 82 -10.84 31.49 15.49
C ALA A 82 -9.78 30.73 14.68
N LEU A 83 -8.98 31.47 13.92
CA LEU A 83 -7.88 30.96 13.10
C LEU A 83 -6.64 31.82 13.38
N THR A 84 -5.56 31.18 13.80
CA THR A 84 -4.23 31.79 13.91
C THR A 84 -3.27 31.05 13.00
N VAL A 85 -2.53 31.76 12.16
CA VAL A 85 -1.58 31.20 11.19
C VAL A 85 -0.18 31.67 11.51
N PHE A 86 0.78 30.76 11.46
CA PHE A 86 2.17 31.01 11.85
C PHE A 86 3.09 31.14 10.63
N GLY A 87 4.28 31.65 10.89
CA GLY A 87 5.40 31.75 9.96
C GLY A 87 6.67 32.12 10.73
N ASP A 88 7.83 31.81 10.16
CA ASP A 88 9.14 32.02 10.81
C ASP A 88 9.46 33.52 11.00
N THR A 89 8.81 34.38 10.21
CA THR A 89 8.88 35.84 10.33
C THR A 89 7.48 36.48 10.37
N PRO A 90 7.33 37.70 10.92
CA PRO A 90 6.06 38.41 10.94
C PRO A 90 5.43 38.59 9.54
N ASP A 91 6.26 38.88 8.53
CA ASP A 91 5.80 39.05 7.15
C ASP A 91 5.33 37.73 6.54
N GLN A 92 6.03 36.63 6.83
CA GLN A 92 5.62 35.29 6.40
C GLN A 92 4.33 34.86 7.09
N ALA A 93 4.16 35.08 8.40
CA ALA A 93 2.92 34.79 9.11
C ALA A 93 1.73 35.58 8.52
N ARG A 94 1.95 36.86 8.18
CA ARG A 94 0.94 37.69 7.50
C ARG A 94 0.60 37.13 6.12
N SER A 95 1.61 36.78 5.31
CA SER A 95 1.42 36.23 3.97
C SER A 95 0.68 34.89 4.01
N ASN A 96 1.08 33.99 4.90
CA ASN A 96 0.43 32.69 5.13
C ASN A 96 -1.02 32.87 5.56
N GLY A 97 -1.29 33.79 6.49
CA GLY A 97 -2.64 34.11 6.92
C GLY A 97 -3.54 34.61 5.78
N ILE A 98 -3.02 35.46 4.90
CA ILE A 98 -3.76 35.92 3.70
C ILE A 98 -4.07 34.74 2.78
N LYS A 99 -3.07 33.91 2.47
CA LYS A 99 -3.25 32.74 1.58
C LYS A 99 -4.26 31.75 2.14
N LEU A 100 -4.13 31.37 3.41
CA LEU A 100 -5.06 30.43 4.04
C LEU A 100 -6.48 31.02 4.13
N SER A 101 -6.61 32.32 4.42
CA SER A 101 -7.92 32.98 4.43
C SER A 101 -8.59 32.99 3.05
N ALA A 102 -7.81 33.07 1.96
CA ALA A 102 -8.32 32.98 0.60
C ALA A 102 -8.80 31.55 0.27
N GLU A 103 -8.13 30.51 0.78
CA GLU A 103 -8.57 29.12 0.61
C GLU A 103 -9.94 28.82 1.24
N PHE A 104 -10.29 29.49 2.34
CA PHE A 104 -11.66 29.41 2.89
C PHE A 104 -12.73 29.96 1.93
N ILE A 105 -12.36 30.92 1.07
CA ILE A 105 -13.25 31.48 0.07
C ILE A 105 -13.36 30.54 -1.13
N THR A 106 -12.23 30.08 -1.66
CA THR A 106 -12.15 29.24 -2.87
C THR A 106 -12.52 27.78 -2.57
N SER A 107 -11.69 27.10 -1.79
CA SER A 107 -11.81 25.67 -1.44
C SER A 107 -12.87 25.42 -0.37
N GLY A 108 -12.99 26.33 0.59
CA GLY A 108 -14.07 26.33 1.59
C GLY A 108 -15.44 26.77 1.01
N LYS A 109 -15.51 27.11 -0.28
CA LYS A 109 -16.75 27.51 -0.99
C LYS A 109 -17.48 28.71 -0.39
N GLY A 110 -16.76 29.69 0.16
CA GLY A 110 -17.33 31.00 0.51
C GLY A 110 -17.26 31.39 1.98
N PHE A 111 -16.57 30.63 2.83
CA PHE A 111 -16.27 31.10 4.19
C PHE A 111 -15.33 32.31 4.15
N ARG A 112 -15.59 33.30 5.01
CA ARG A 112 -14.72 34.49 5.11
C ARG A 112 -14.22 34.69 6.53
N PHE A 113 -12.90 34.78 6.66
CA PHE A 113 -12.26 35.21 7.89
C PHE A 113 -11.91 36.70 7.80
N SER A 114 -12.25 37.45 8.83
CA SER A 114 -11.77 38.83 8.98
C SER A 114 -10.49 38.83 9.79
N ARG A 115 -9.46 39.51 9.28
CA ARG A 115 -8.22 39.71 10.04
C ARG A 115 -8.53 40.51 11.31
N ALA A 116 -8.06 40.02 12.45
CA ALA A 116 -8.11 40.77 13.70
C ALA A 116 -7.01 41.85 13.72
N SER A 117 -7.35 43.04 14.21
CA SER A 117 -6.41 44.14 14.47
C SER A 117 -6.30 44.35 15.98
N LEU A 118 -7.10 45.27 16.55
CA LEU A 118 -7.14 45.56 17.98
C LEU A 118 -7.63 44.37 18.82
N ALA A 119 -8.45 43.51 18.22
CA ALA A 119 -8.97 42.30 18.88
C ALA A 119 -8.02 41.10 18.82
N SER A 120 -6.82 41.23 18.23
CA SER A 120 -5.88 40.11 18.04
C SER A 120 -5.57 39.34 19.33
N PRO A 121 -5.30 40.00 20.48
CA PRO A 121 -5.10 39.26 21.74
C PRO A 121 -6.32 38.44 22.14
N PHE A 122 -7.53 38.97 21.96
CA PHE A 122 -8.76 38.26 22.30
C PHE A 122 -9.05 37.09 21.37
N VAL A 123 -8.73 37.21 20.08
CA VAL A 123 -8.84 36.11 19.11
C VAL A 123 -7.81 35.02 19.41
N PHE A 124 -6.58 35.39 19.73
CA PHE A 124 -5.55 34.39 20.07
C PHE A 124 -5.92 33.62 21.34
N PHE A 125 -6.30 34.34 22.41
CA PHE A 125 -6.67 33.68 23.65
C PHE A 125 -7.99 32.91 23.55
N SER A 126 -8.86 33.19 22.57
CA SER A 126 -10.12 32.43 22.40
C SER A 126 -9.90 31.01 21.86
N HIS A 127 -8.67 30.65 21.48
CA HIS A 127 -8.26 29.26 21.25
C HIS A 127 -8.25 28.42 22.54
N MET A 128 -8.05 29.06 23.70
CA MET A 128 -7.91 28.36 24.97
C MET A 128 -9.27 27.95 25.53
N PRO A 129 -9.35 26.78 26.22
CA PRO A 129 -10.57 26.37 26.90
C PRO A 129 -10.96 27.40 27.97
N LEU A 130 -12.27 27.49 28.26
CA LEU A 130 -12.87 28.37 29.28
C LEU A 130 -12.73 29.89 29.03
N ASN A 131 -12.19 30.32 27.89
CA ASN A 131 -12.18 31.75 27.59
C ASN A 131 -13.61 32.27 27.35
N LYS A 132 -14.00 33.29 28.11
CA LYS A 132 -15.32 33.93 28.02
C LYS A 132 -15.46 34.84 26.79
N ARG A 133 -14.36 35.35 26.25
CA ARG A 133 -14.36 36.21 25.06
C ARG A 133 -14.32 35.36 23.80
N ARG A 134 -15.37 35.45 23.00
CA ARG A 134 -15.55 34.71 21.73
C ARG A 134 -15.83 35.70 20.60
N PRO A 135 -14.79 36.35 20.04
CA PRO A 135 -14.98 37.42 19.06
C PRO A 135 -15.69 36.93 17.79
N LEU A 136 -16.66 37.72 17.28
CA LEU A 136 -17.45 37.38 16.09
C LEU A 136 -18.14 36.02 16.19
N ASP A 137 -18.74 35.73 17.35
CA ASP A 137 -19.64 34.59 17.44
C ASP A 137 -20.94 34.87 16.67
N THR A 138 -21.48 33.84 16.03
CA THR A 138 -22.63 33.94 15.14
C THR A 138 -23.64 32.85 15.45
N ARG A 139 -24.93 33.16 15.36
CA ARG A 139 -25.98 32.16 15.57
C ARG A 139 -26.04 31.21 14.37
N ARG A 140 -25.83 29.92 14.61
CA ARG A 140 -25.80 28.85 13.58
C ARG A 140 -26.45 27.57 14.11
N THR A 141 -26.81 26.68 13.20
CA THR A 141 -27.37 25.37 13.56
C THR A 141 -26.27 24.40 13.98
N ILE A 142 -26.62 23.39 14.77
CA ILE A 142 -25.73 22.26 15.09
C ILE A 142 -25.36 21.48 13.81
N THR A 143 -26.25 21.45 12.82
CA THR A 143 -25.98 20.83 11.52
C THR A 143 -24.85 21.54 10.78
N ASN A 144 -24.82 22.89 10.79
CA ASN A 144 -23.67 23.62 10.25
C ASN A 144 -22.38 23.28 11.02
N LEU A 145 -22.43 23.20 12.35
CA LEU A 145 -21.26 22.80 13.15
C LEU A 145 -20.75 21.42 12.72
N ALA A 146 -21.64 20.44 12.57
CA ALA A 146 -21.28 19.07 12.18
C ALA A 146 -20.62 19.03 10.80
N CYS A 147 -21.10 19.81 9.83
CA CYS A 147 -20.46 19.90 8.51
C CYS A 147 -19.02 20.44 8.56
N LEU A 148 -18.69 21.25 9.56
CA LEU A 148 -17.37 21.89 9.71
C LEU A 148 -16.44 21.15 10.69
N MET A 149 -16.95 20.13 11.39
CA MET A 149 -16.26 19.31 12.39
C MET A 149 -16.12 17.87 11.90
N SER A 150 -15.56 17.66 10.70
CA SER A 150 -15.54 16.31 10.11
C SER A 150 -14.49 15.37 10.70
N PHE A 151 -13.51 15.90 11.45
CA PHE A 151 -12.41 15.12 12.08
C PHE A 151 -11.69 14.16 11.12
N HIS A 152 -11.77 14.44 9.81
CA HIS A 152 -11.11 13.65 8.80
C HIS A 152 -9.59 13.81 8.91
N ASN A 153 -8.88 12.73 8.59
CA ASN A 153 -7.43 12.75 8.46
C ASN A 153 -6.99 11.73 7.41
N TYR A 154 -5.78 11.88 6.89
CA TYR A 154 -5.19 10.91 5.98
C TYR A 154 -4.77 9.66 6.75
N SER A 155 -4.85 8.51 6.07
CA SER A 155 -4.21 7.29 6.56
C SER A 155 -2.72 7.56 6.70
N SER A 156 -2.17 7.30 7.88
CA SER A 156 -0.75 7.47 8.19
C SER A 156 0.01 6.15 8.20
N GLY A 157 -0.68 5.02 7.95
CA GLY A 157 -0.10 3.70 8.10
C GLY A 157 0.25 3.39 9.57
N LYS A 158 1.10 2.39 9.79
CA LYS A 158 1.46 1.93 11.14
C LYS A 158 2.96 2.06 11.39
N LYS A 159 3.34 3.05 12.21
CA LYS A 159 4.74 3.38 12.51
C LYS A 159 5.50 2.25 13.22
N SER A 160 4.87 1.63 14.21
CA SER A 160 5.50 0.67 15.15
C SER A 160 4.56 -0.47 15.53
N GLY A 161 5.10 -1.56 16.09
CA GLY A 161 4.34 -2.75 16.47
C GLY A 161 3.92 -3.62 15.28
N ASN A 162 4.65 -3.50 14.16
CA ASN A 162 4.47 -4.34 12.97
C ASN A 162 5.09 -5.74 13.18
N PRO A 163 4.74 -6.74 12.37
CA PRO A 163 5.19 -8.12 12.56
C PRO A 163 6.69 -8.35 12.33
N ILE A 164 7.25 -7.66 11.33
CA ILE A 164 8.62 -7.90 10.84
C ILE A 164 9.68 -7.12 11.61
N GLY A 165 10.89 -7.68 11.66
CA GLY A 165 12.09 -7.02 12.17
C GLY A 165 11.92 -6.52 13.60
N ASP A 166 12.22 -5.24 13.80
CA ASP A 166 12.10 -4.53 15.09
C ASP A 166 10.70 -3.96 15.34
N GLY A 167 9.73 -4.27 14.47
CA GLY A 167 8.37 -3.76 14.54
C GLY A 167 8.17 -2.37 13.93
N SER A 168 9.21 -1.71 13.42
CA SER A 168 9.06 -0.46 12.65
C SER A 168 8.44 -0.71 11.27
N ALA A 169 7.82 0.33 10.70
CA ALA A 169 7.33 0.30 9.31
C ALA A 169 8.49 0.11 8.33
N ILE A 170 8.25 -0.53 7.18
CA ILE A 170 9.30 -0.79 6.18
C ILE A 170 9.99 0.52 5.78
N MET A 171 9.22 1.52 5.35
CA MET A 171 9.77 2.82 4.96
C MET A 171 8.74 3.94 5.17
N PRO A 172 9.19 5.18 5.45
CA PRO A 172 8.33 6.34 5.35
C PRO A 172 8.13 6.74 3.88
N LEU A 173 6.89 7.05 3.51
CA LEU A 173 6.51 7.62 2.22
C LEU A 173 5.87 8.98 2.43
N LYS A 174 6.08 9.91 1.50
CA LYS A 174 5.36 11.18 1.49
C LYS A 174 3.99 10.98 0.85
N THR A 175 2.94 11.44 1.49
CA THR A 175 1.58 11.46 0.92
C THR A 175 1.36 12.69 0.05
N ASP A 176 0.29 12.69 -0.75
CA ASP A 176 -0.13 13.85 -1.54
C ASP A 176 -0.47 15.08 -0.67
N SER A 177 -0.81 14.86 0.61
CA SER A 177 -1.04 15.94 1.57
C SER A 177 0.23 16.43 2.25
N GLY A 178 1.39 15.88 1.91
CA GLY A 178 2.68 16.25 2.50
C GLY A 178 2.94 15.61 3.87
N SER A 179 2.03 14.78 4.37
CA SER A 179 2.22 13.99 5.58
C SER A 179 3.08 12.75 5.32
N VAL A 180 3.45 12.05 6.40
CA VAL A 180 4.19 10.79 6.32
C VAL A 180 3.23 9.61 6.39
N TYR A 181 3.34 8.71 5.44
CA TYR A 181 2.74 7.39 5.45
C TYR A 181 3.78 6.33 5.81
N TRP A 182 3.52 5.59 6.88
CA TRP A 182 4.37 4.50 7.34
C TRP A 182 4.05 3.22 6.56
N PHE A 183 4.75 3.02 5.45
CA PHE A 183 4.52 1.91 4.53
C PHE A 183 4.90 0.55 5.14
N ASN A 184 4.00 -0.42 5.01
CA ASN A 184 4.25 -1.80 5.36
C ASN A 184 3.49 -2.74 4.42
N THR A 185 4.03 -3.91 4.14
CA THR A 185 3.37 -4.97 3.36
C THR A 185 2.64 -5.96 4.26
N HIS A 186 2.90 -5.96 5.56
CA HIS A 186 2.31 -6.85 6.55
C HIS A 186 1.18 -6.13 7.30
N TYR A 187 -0.05 -6.35 6.84
CA TYR A 187 -1.21 -5.74 7.48
C TYR A 187 -1.43 -6.27 8.89
N SER A 188 -1.67 -5.35 9.84
CA SER A 188 -2.07 -5.67 11.21
C SER A 188 -2.90 -4.52 11.80
N PRO A 189 -3.79 -4.80 12.79
CA PRO A 189 -4.57 -3.74 13.43
C PRO A 189 -3.67 -2.64 14.03
N PRO A 190 -3.98 -1.34 13.83
CA PRO A 190 -3.15 -0.23 14.31
C PRO A 190 -2.86 -0.28 15.83
N GLU A 191 -3.88 -0.66 16.61
CA GLU A 191 -3.83 -0.66 18.09
C GLU A 191 -3.07 -1.85 18.70
N LYS A 192 -2.71 -2.86 17.89
CA LYS A 192 -2.09 -4.09 18.40
C LYS A 192 -0.61 -4.13 18.11
N ASN A 193 0.21 -4.39 19.12
CA ASN A 193 1.60 -4.76 18.88
C ASN A 193 1.67 -6.26 18.51
N VAL A 194 2.14 -6.55 17.30
CA VAL A 194 2.27 -7.91 16.77
C VAL A 194 3.70 -8.26 16.36
N THR A 195 4.70 -7.56 16.91
CA THR A 195 6.11 -7.80 16.59
C THR A 195 6.53 -9.23 16.87
N GLY A 196 7.21 -9.84 15.90
CA GLY A 196 7.63 -11.24 15.93
C GLY A 196 6.56 -12.25 15.50
N GLN A 197 5.31 -11.83 15.26
CA GLN A 197 4.28 -12.73 14.77
C GLN A 197 4.47 -13.05 13.27
N LYS A 198 4.22 -14.30 12.89
CA LYS A 198 4.36 -14.78 11.50
C LYS A 198 3.14 -14.40 10.66
N ILE A 199 2.98 -13.11 10.38
CA ILE A 199 1.93 -12.58 9.49
C ILE A 199 2.54 -12.40 8.11
N ALA A 200 1.90 -12.97 7.08
CA ALA A 200 2.36 -12.82 5.69
C ALA A 200 2.17 -11.37 5.20
N GLY A 201 3.10 -10.91 4.37
CA GLY A 201 3.04 -9.60 3.73
C GLY A 201 3.12 -9.77 2.22
N HIS A 202 2.18 -9.17 1.50
CA HIS A 202 2.11 -9.22 0.05
C HIS A 202 1.93 -7.80 -0.49
N ALA A 203 2.62 -7.50 -1.58
CA ALA A 203 2.49 -6.22 -2.27
C ALA A 203 2.56 -6.45 -3.78
N MET A 204 1.84 -5.63 -4.52
CA MET A 204 1.83 -5.62 -5.98
C MET A 204 2.12 -4.19 -6.45
N PHE A 205 3.19 -4.02 -7.21
CA PHE A 205 3.60 -2.72 -7.77
C PHE A 205 3.33 -2.70 -9.27
N LEU A 206 2.37 -1.88 -9.69
CA LEU A 206 1.95 -1.75 -11.08
C LEU A 206 2.32 -0.37 -11.63
N GLY A 207 2.67 -0.32 -12.91
CA GLY A 207 3.07 0.92 -13.58
C GLY A 207 3.70 0.65 -14.94
N ALA A 208 3.70 1.65 -15.82
CA ALA A 208 4.35 1.54 -17.13
C ALA A 208 5.88 1.43 -16.99
N THR A 209 6.57 1.03 -18.06
CA THR A 209 8.04 1.06 -18.10
C THR A 209 8.53 2.50 -17.89
N GLY A 210 9.55 2.68 -17.04
CA GLY A 210 10.12 4.00 -16.73
C GLY A 210 9.43 4.78 -15.60
N THR A 211 8.33 4.30 -15.01
CA THR A 211 7.65 5.00 -13.89
C THR A 211 8.31 4.81 -12.52
N GLY A 212 9.50 4.20 -12.47
CA GLY A 212 10.28 4.03 -11.23
C GLY A 212 9.94 2.80 -10.38
N LYS A 213 9.26 1.77 -10.93
CA LYS A 213 8.96 0.52 -10.19
C LYS A 213 10.20 -0.14 -9.59
N THR A 214 11.22 -0.40 -10.41
CA THR A 214 12.48 -1.00 -9.98
C THR A 214 13.22 -0.12 -8.97
N THR A 215 13.13 1.20 -9.11
CA THR A 215 13.69 2.16 -8.14
C THR A 215 12.99 2.04 -6.78
N PHE A 216 11.66 1.92 -6.78
CA PHE A 216 10.89 1.73 -5.56
C PHE A 216 11.23 0.38 -4.89
N GLU A 217 11.27 -0.71 -5.66
CA GLU A 217 11.68 -2.03 -5.17
C GLU A 217 13.08 -2.00 -4.56
N ALA A 218 14.06 -1.43 -5.26
CA ALA A 218 15.42 -1.27 -4.76
C ALA A 218 15.45 -0.48 -3.44
N THR A 219 14.70 0.63 -3.36
CA THR A 219 14.64 1.47 -2.17
C THR A 219 13.99 0.73 -1.00
N ALA A 220 12.83 0.10 -1.21
CA ALA A 220 12.13 -0.66 -0.19
C ALA A 220 12.97 -1.84 0.31
N SER A 221 13.64 -2.57 -0.58
CA SER A 221 14.59 -3.64 -0.24
C SER A 221 15.81 -3.14 0.53
N GLY A 222 16.30 -1.94 0.22
CA GLY A 222 17.37 -1.27 0.97
C GLY A 222 16.94 -0.98 2.41
N PHE A 223 15.74 -0.42 2.59
CA PHE A 223 15.16 -0.23 3.92
C PHE A 223 14.98 -1.55 4.66
N LEU A 224 14.53 -2.61 3.98
CA LEU A 224 14.36 -3.94 4.56
C LEU A 224 15.67 -4.55 5.04
N GLN A 225 16.83 -4.20 4.46
CA GLN A 225 18.13 -4.78 4.85
C GLN A 225 18.42 -4.67 6.35
N ARG A 226 17.92 -3.61 7.02
CA ARG A 226 18.11 -3.43 8.47
C ARG A 226 17.47 -4.54 9.33
N PHE A 227 16.54 -5.30 8.76
CA PHE A 227 15.89 -6.45 9.41
C PHE A 227 16.61 -7.77 9.12
N ASP A 228 17.76 -7.72 8.44
CA ASP A 228 18.52 -8.87 7.96
C ASP A 228 17.67 -9.95 7.24
N PRO A 229 16.89 -9.57 6.21
CA PRO A 229 16.02 -10.51 5.52
C PRO A 229 16.81 -11.47 4.63
N LEU A 230 16.29 -12.68 4.49
CA LEU A 230 16.59 -13.55 3.35
C LEU A 230 15.75 -13.08 2.16
N MET A 231 16.42 -12.69 1.07
CA MET A 231 15.76 -12.20 -0.14
C MET A 231 16.01 -13.14 -1.30
N PHE A 232 14.95 -13.43 -2.04
CA PHE A 232 14.98 -14.12 -3.32
C PHE A 232 14.41 -13.17 -4.37
N VAL A 233 15.15 -12.96 -5.47
CA VAL A 233 14.79 -12.00 -6.52
C VAL A 233 14.79 -12.74 -7.86
N VAL A 234 13.67 -12.62 -8.58
CA VAL A 234 13.55 -13.05 -9.98
C VAL A 234 13.54 -11.79 -10.82
N ASP A 235 14.43 -11.73 -11.78
CA ASP A 235 14.67 -10.53 -12.57
C ASP A 235 14.64 -10.84 -14.07
N TYR A 236 14.24 -9.85 -14.84
CA TYR A 236 14.25 -9.86 -16.29
C TYR A 236 15.14 -8.73 -16.80
N ASN A 237 16.00 -9.01 -17.79
CA ASN A 237 16.94 -8.05 -18.37
C ASN A 237 17.93 -7.42 -17.37
N ARG A 238 18.29 -8.11 -16.28
CA ARG A 238 19.29 -7.66 -15.30
C ARG A 238 18.95 -6.30 -14.67
N SER A 239 17.66 -5.98 -14.55
CA SER A 239 17.19 -4.70 -14.01
C SER A 239 17.52 -4.50 -12.53
N THR A 240 17.73 -5.58 -11.79
CA THR A 240 17.95 -5.60 -10.34
C THR A 240 19.40 -5.85 -9.92
N GLU A 241 20.25 -6.27 -10.85
CA GLU A 241 21.59 -6.78 -10.54
C GLU A 241 22.42 -5.82 -9.69
N LEU A 242 22.41 -4.53 -10.05
CA LEU A 242 23.24 -3.53 -9.38
C LEU A 242 22.88 -3.42 -7.90
N PHE A 243 21.59 -3.35 -7.55
CA PHE A 243 21.20 -3.22 -6.15
C PHE A 243 21.31 -4.54 -5.40
N VAL A 244 21.08 -5.68 -6.06
CA VAL A 244 21.30 -7.00 -5.44
C VAL A 244 22.77 -7.14 -5.01
N ARG A 245 23.70 -6.80 -5.90
CA ARG A 245 25.14 -6.82 -5.59
C ARG A 245 25.51 -5.78 -4.55
N ALA A 246 24.95 -4.57 -4.62
CA ALA A 246 25.20 -3.51 -3.63
C ALA A 246 24.76 -3.91 -2.22
N TYR A 247 23.71 -4.73 -2.09
CA TYR A 247 23.24 -5.30 -0.82
C TYR A 247 24.01 -6.56 -0.40
N GLY A 248 25.10 -6.89 -1.07
CA GLY A 248 25.94 -8.06 -0.75
C GLY A 248 25.36 -9.40 -1.22
N GLY A 249 24.37 -9.36 -2.13
CA GLY A 249 23.80 -10.55 -2.75
C GLY A 249 24.63 -11.06 -3.93
N SER A 250 24.59 -12.36 -4.14
CA SER A 250 25.08 -12.99 -5.37
C SER A 250 24.06 -12.83 -6.49
N TYR A 251 24.52 -12.49 -7.69
CA TYR A 251 23.67 -12.37 -8.86
C TYR A 251 24.12 -13.37 -9.93
N PHE A 252 23.18 -14.18 -10.39
CA PHE A 252 23.40 -15.24 -11.38
C PHE A 252 22.57 -14.95 -12.63
N THR A 253 23.20 -15.06 -13.80
CA THR A 253 22.56 -14.80 -15.10
C THR A 253 22.27 -16.09 -15.83
N LEU A 254 21.04 -16.24 -16.32
CA LEU A 254 20.68 -17.27 -17.30
C LEU A 254 21.08 -16.77 -18.70
N GLN A 255 21.86 -17.57 -19.42
CA GLN A 255 22.29 -17.25 -20.79
C GLN A 255 22.01 -18.47 -21.68
N GLU A 256 21.33 -18.23 -22.80
CA GLU A 256 20.97 -19.28 -23.74
C GLU A 256 22.22 -19.99 -24.28
N GLY A 257 22.18 -21.32 -24.31
CA GLY A 257 23.30 -22.16 -24.73
C GLY A 257 24.41 -22.36 -23.69
N ILE A 258 24.36 -21.68 -22.54
CA ILE A 258 25.33 -21.86 -21.44
C ILE A 258 24.64 -22.58 -20.30
N TYR A 259 25.20 -23.71 -19.86
CA TYR A 259 24.64 -24.48 -18.75
C TYR A 259 24.43 -23.60 -17.52
N THR A 260 23.21 -23.67 -16.97
CA THR A 260 22.82 -22.86 -15.81
C THR A 260 23.54 -23.31 -14.54
N GLY A 261 24.01 -24.56 -14.49
CA GLY A 261 24.50 -25.15 -13.25
C GLY A 261 23.38 -25.45 -12.25
N CYS A 262 22.12 -25.22 -12.60
CA CYS A 262 20.98 -25.60 -11.79
C CYS A 262 20.60 -27.04 -12.13
N ASN A 263 20.90 -27.97 -11.23
CA ASN A 263 20.47 -29.36 -11.35
C ASN A 263 19.57 -29.73 -10.15
N PRO A 264 18.22 -29.73 -10.31
CA PRO A 264 17.33 -30.03 -9.21
C PRO A 264 17.46 -31.48 -8.70
N TRP A 265 17.93 -32.41 -9.54
CA TRP A 265 18.12 -33.82 -9.18
C TRP A 265 19.19 -34.01 -8.09
N GLN A 266 20.09 -33.03 -7.93
CA GLN A 266 21.20 -33.03 -6.99
C GLN A 266 20.92 -32.25 -5.69
N LEU A 267 19.70 -31.74 -5.49
CA LEU A 267 19.37 -30.90 -4.32
C LEU A 267 19.30 -31.65 -2.98
N ALA A 268 19.22 -32.99 -3.00
CA ALA A 268 19.18 -33.80 -1.80
C ALA A 268 19.87 -35.15 -2.02
N GLU A 269 20.66 -35.58 -1.04
CA GLU A 269 21.42 -36.83 -1.12
C GLU A 269 20.52 -38.07 -1.06
N GLY A 270 19.53 -38.06 -0.15
CA GLY A 270 18.65 -39.20 0.07
C GLY A 270 17.42 -38.88 0.94
N PRO A 271 16.63 -39.91 1.30
CA PRO A 271 15.39 -39.79 2.09
C PRO A 271 15.51 -39.09 3.43
N GLU A 272 16.70 -39.12 4.04
CA GLU A 272 17.01 -38.44 5.30
C GLU A 272 17.01 -36.91 5.18
N SER A 273 17.08 -36.36 3.96
CA SER A 273 17.05 -34.91 3.75
C SER A 273 15.66 -34.34 4.06
N PRO A 274 15.55 -33.23 4.83
CA PRO A 274 14.26 -32.61 5.17
C PRO A 274 13.41 -32.20 3.97
N VAL A 275 14.03 -32.02 2.80
CA VAL A 275 13.35 -31.60 1.56
C VAL A 275 13.05 -32.76 0.61
N TRP A 276 13.48 -33.99 0.92
CA TRP A 276 13.44 -35.13 0.01
C TRP A 276 12.06 -35.36 -0.63
N HIS A 277 11.03 -35.53 0.20
CA HIS A 277 9.67 -35.80 -0.30
C HIS A 277 9.11 -34.65 -1.14
N ARG A 278 9.45 -33.39 -0.79
CA ARG A 278 9.03 -32.21 -1.56
C ARG A 278 9.76 -32.15 -2.90
N LEU A 279 11.05 -32.46 -2.90
CA LEU A 279 11.87 -32.53 -4.11
C LEU A 279 11.35 -33.62 -5.05
N LEU A 280 11.09 -34.84 -4.55
CA LEU A 280 10.56 -35.94 -5.34
C LEU A 280 9.22 -35.56 -5.97
N ALA A 281 8.31 -34.96 -5.20
CA ALA A 281 7.03 -34.50 -5.72
C ALA A 281 7.18 -33.36 -6.74
N PHE A 282 8.16 -32.48 -6.56
CA PHE A 282 8.51 -31.45 -7.54
C PHE A 282 9.01 -32.05 -8.84
N LEU A 283 10.00 -32.94 -8.78
CA LEU A 283 10.60 -33.60 -9.95
C LEU A 283 9.54 -34.36 -10.76
N LYS A 284 8.66 -35.12 -10.10
CA LYS A 284 7.53 -35.81 -10.75
C LYS A 284 6.61 -34.86 -11.54
N ARG A 285 6.25 -33.71 -10.96
CA ARG A 285 5.44 -32.69 -11.67
C ARG A 285 6.25 -32.00 -12.77
N TRP A 286 7.53 -31.75 -12.52
CA TRP A 286 8.40 -31.02 -13.42
C TRP A 286 8.70 -31.83 -14.68
N THR A 287 9.01 -33.12 -14.59
CA THR A 287 9.24 -33.99 -15.76
C THR A 287 8.00 -34.12 -16.64
N GLN A 288 6.80 -34.14 -16.06
CA GLN A 288 5.55 -34.09 -16.82
C GLN A 288 5.36 -32.75 -17.56
N VAL A 289 5.84 -31.63 -16.98
CA VAL A 289 5.86 -30.34 -17.67
C VAL A 289 6.86 -30.36 -18.84
N LEU A 290 8.03 -30.97 -18.66
CA LEU A 290 9.02 -31.14 -19.73
C LEU A 290 8.48 -32.01 -20.87
N ALA A 291 7.71 -33.05 -20.56
CA ALA A 291 7.11 -33.96 -21.54
C ALA A 291 5.91 -33.39 -22.32
N ARG A 292 5.59 -32.10 -22.16
CA ARG A 292 4.57 -31.44 -22.98
C ARG A 292 5.02 -31.32 -24.43
N ASP A 293 4.07 -31.52 -25.34
CA ASP A 293 4.34 -31.36 -26.77
C ASP A 293 4.61 -29.89 -27.14
N ASN A 294 4.89 -29.61 -28.41
CA ASN A 294 5.19 -28.25 -28.87
C ASN A 294 3.98 -27.31 -28.86
N GLN A 295 2.77 -27.85 -28.73
CA GLN A 295 1.52 -27.11 -28.54
C GLN A 295 1.20 -26.91 -27.05
N GLY A 296 2.00 -27.51 -26.16
CA GLY A 296 1.86 -27.44 -24.72
C GLY A 296 0.84 -28.42 -24.14
N ASN A 297 0.37 -29.40 -24.91
CA ASN A 297 -0.54 -30.42 -24.42
C ASN A 297 0.21 -31.38 -23.47
N PRO A 298 -0.43 -31.80 -22.36
CA PRO A 298 0.16 -32.78 -21.46
C PRO A 298 0.35 -34.15 -22.14
N CYS A 299 1.21 -35.00 -21.58
CA CYS A 299 1.27 -36.42 -21.94
C CYS A 299 0.02 -37.17 -21.41
N SER A 300 -0.17 -38.42 -21.84
CA SER A 300 -1.21 -39.30 -21.29
C SER A 300 -0.92 -39.65 -19.83
N ASP A 301 -1.94 -40.14 -19.11
CA ASP A 301 -1.79 -40.59 -17.72
C ASP A 301 -0.82 -41.78 -17.61
N GLU A 302 -0.82 -42.68 -18.59
CA GLU A 302 0.13 -43.80 -18.69
C GLU A 302 1.58 -43.31 -18.75
N HIS A 303 1.86 -42.34 -19.62
CA HIS A 303 3.16 -41.66 -19.68
C HIS A 303 3.49 -40.92 -18.38
N GLY A 304 2.49 -40.36 -17.69
CA GLY A 304 2.67 -39.73 -16.38
C GLY A 304 3.12 -40.73 -15.29
N ILE A 305 2.56 -41.94 -15.30
CA ILE A 305 2.97 -43.04 -14.40
C ILE A 305 4.40 -43.47 -14.73
N GLU A 306 4.71 -43.63 -16.02
CA GLU A 306 6.05 -43.99 -16.50
C GLU A 306 7.10 -42.96 -16.05
N LEU A 307 6.85 -41.66 -16.26
CA LEU A 307 7.74 -40.57 -15.81
C LEU A 307 7.93 -40.57 -14.28
N ASN A 308 6.88 -40.87 -13.52
CA ASN A 308 6.99 -40.95 -12.07
C ASN A 308 7.90 -42.10 -11.62
N ALA A 309 7.81 -43.25 -12.28
CA ALA A 309 8.70 -44.39 -12.03
C ALA A 309 10.15 -44.08 -12.45
N ALA A 310 10.33 -43.39 -13.58
CA ALA A 310 11.65 -42.95 -14.04
C ALA A 310 12.30 -41.98 -13.04
N VAL A 311 11.55 -41.00 -12.51
CA VAL A 311 12.03 -40.09 -11.46
C VAL A 311 12.48 -40.87 -10.22
N GLU A 312 11.70 -41.85 -9.76
CA GLU A 312 12.08 -42.67 -8.61
C GLU A 312 13.33 -43.50 -8.86
N SER A 313 13.50 -44.01 -10.09
CA SER A 313 14.70 -44.76 -10.50
C SER A 313 15.95 -43.87 -10.46
N ILE A 314 15.89 -42.69 -11.08
CA ILE A 314 17.02 -41.73 -11.09
C ILE A 314 17.38 -41.30 -9.66
N MET A 315 16.39 -41.06 -8.81
CA MET A 315 16.66 -40.64 -7.42
C MET A 315 17.30 -41.74 -6.55
N ARG A 316 17.37 -43.01 -7.01
CA ARG A 316 18.13 -44.08 -6.36
C ARG A 316 19.60 -44.14 -6.79
N MET A 317 19.96 -43.44 -7.87
CA MET A 317 21.34 -43.39 -8.37
C MET A 317 22.22 -42.50 -7.46
N PRO A 318 23.56 -42.62 -7.52
CA PRO A 318 24.48 -41.70 -6.87
C PRO A 318 24.18 -40.24 -7.26
N VAL A 319 24.26 -39.31 -6.31
CA VAL A 319 23.88 -37.89 -6.50
C VAL A 319 24.56 -37.27 -7.71
N GLU A 320 25.87 -37.49 -7.84
CA GLU A 320 26.71 -36.92 -8.90
C GLU A 320 26.28 -37.36 -10.32
N GLU A 321 25.61 -38.51 -10.43
CA GLU A 321 25.15 -39.05 -11.71
C GLU A 321 23.76 -38.54 -12.11
N ARG A 322 22.98 -38.03 -11.15
CA ARG A 322 21.57 -37.69 -11.40
C ARG A 322 21.44 -36.48 -12.31
N ARG A 323 20.78 -36.68 -13.46
CA ARG A 323 20.58 -35.67 -14.50
C ARG A 323 19.24 -35.86 -15.22
N THR A 324 18.80 -34.81 -15.93
CA THR A 324 17.57 -34.86 -16.72
C THR A 324 17.72 -35.80 -17.92
N ALA A 325 18.92 -35.87 -18.52
CA ALA A 325 19.21 -36.76 -19.65
C ALA A 325 18.93 -38.25 -19.37
N LEU A 326 19.11 -38.71 -18.13
CA LEU A 326 18.84 -40.09 -17.74
C LEU A 326 17.37 -40.52 -17.94
N LEU A 327 16.45 -39.57 -18.08
CA LEU A 327 15.08 -39.90 -18.46
C LEU A 327 15.03 -40.61 -19.80
N LEU A 328 15.89 -40.24 -20.76
CA LEU A 328 15.90 -40.84 -22.10
C LEU A 328 16.25 -42.33 -22.07
N ASP A 329 17.05 -42.76 -21.09
CA ASP A 329 17.46 -44.17 -20.96
C ASP A 329 16.35 -45.05 -20.35
N ILE A 330 15.36 -44.45 -19.68
CA ILE A 330 14.35 -45.17 -18.90
C ILE A 330 12.98 -45.18 -19.59
N VAL A 331 12.62 -44.09 -20.26
CA VAL A 331 11.26 -43.90 -20.80
C VAL A 331 11.11 -44.42 -22.23
N SER A 332 9.86 -44.62 -22.63
CA SER A 332 9.42 -45.07 -23.95
C SER A 332 9.80 -44.11 -25.08
N PRO A 333 9.94 -44.60 -26.33
CA PRO A 333 10.36 -43.77 -27.48
C PRO A 333 9.48 -42.53 -27.73
N GLU A 334 8.18 -42.59 -27.43
CA GLU A 334 7.28 -41.45 -27.56
C GLU A 334 7.62 -40.33 -26.56
N LEU A 335 7.94 -40.70 -25.32
CA LEU A 335 8.41 -39.76 -24.30
C LEU A 335 9.83 -39.26 -24.60
N GLN A 336 10.72 -40.12 -25.09
CA GLN A 336 12.06 -39.72 -25.51
C GLN A 336 11.99 -38.60 -26.55
N THR A 337 11.11 -38.73 -27.55
CA THR A 337 10.91 -37.70 -28.58
C THR A 337 10.49 -36.36 -27.98
N ARG A 338 9.60 -36.37 -26.98
CA ARG A 338 9.15 -35.16 -26.27
C ARG A 338 10.27 -34.56 -25.41
N LEU A 339 11.08 -35.40 -24.79
CA LEU A 339 12.12 -35.01 -23.84
C LEU A 339 13.45 -34.62 -24.48
N ALA A 340 13.74 -35.07 -25.71
CA ALA A 340 15.02 -34.88 -26.38
C ALA A 340 15.46 -33.39 -26.46
N LYS A 341 14.51 -32.45 -26.55
CA LYS A 341 14.81 -31.00 -26.53
C LYS A 341 15.39 -30.50 -25.20
N TRP A 342 15.20 -31.24 -24.10
CA TRP A 342 15.64 -30.90 -22.75
C TRP A 342 16.93 -31.60 -22.32
N CYS A 343 17.41 -32.58 -23.08
CA CYS A 343 18.45 -33.50 -22.66
C CYS A 343 19.67 -33.43 -23.59
N ASP A 344 20.86 -33.65 -23.03
CA ASP A 344 22.12 -33.72 -23.79
C ASP A 344 22.36 -32.52 -24.72
N ASN A 345 22.24 -32.73 -26.03
CA ASN A 345 22.44 -31.73 -27.09
C ASN A 345 21.13 -31.04 -27.53
N GLY A 346 20.05 -31.23 -26.79
CA GLY A 346 18.77 -30.58 -27.04
C GLY A 346 18.84 -29.05 -26.92
N GLU A 347 18.00 -28.34 -27.67
CA GLU A 347 17.94 -26.86 -27.72
C GLU A 347 17.88 -26.19 -26.34
N TYR A 348 17.23 -26.84 -25.37
CA TYR A 348 17.01 -26.34 -24.03
C TYR A 348 17.76 -27.12 -22.94
N ALA A 349 18.66 -28.03 -23.32
CA ALA A 349 19.43 -28.82 -22.37
C ALA A 349 20.30 -27.95 -21.46
N TRP A 350 20.79 -26.82 -21.98
CA TRP A 350 21.52 -25.82 -21.21
C TRP A 350 20.75 -25.36 -19.95
N ALA A 351 19.43 -25.31 -19.99
CA ALA A 351 18.59 -24.79 -18.90
C ALA A 351 18.33 -25.82 -17.80
N VAL A 352 18.16 -27.09 -18.17
CA VAL A 352 17.56 -28.13 -17.28
C VAL A 352 18.43 -29.37 -17.08
N ASP A 353 19.48 -29.56 -17.88
CA ASP A 353 20.32 -30.76 -17.86
C ASP A 353 21.79 -30.41 -17.55
N SER A 354 21.99 -29.52 -16.60
CA SER A 354 23.35 -29.13 -16.20
C SER A 354 24.11 -30.32 -15.56
N PRO A 355 25.35 -30.61 -15.99
CA PRO A 355 26.11 -31.80 -15.58
C PRO A 355 26.52 -31.82 -14.10
N GLY A 356 26.47 -30.68 -13.42
CA GLY A 356 26.66 -30.57 -11.99
C GLY A 356 26.31 -29.17 -11.50
N ILE A 357 26.05 -29.04 -10.21
CA ILE A 357 26.03 -27.73 -9.56
C ILE A 357 27.48 -27.22 -9.60
N PRO A 358 27.80 -26.08 -10.24
CA PRO A 358 29.12 -25.50 -10.10
C PRO A 358 29.45 -25.40 -8.62
N SER A 359 30.72 -25.36 -8.25
CA SER A 359 31.15 -24.85 -6.94
C SER A 359 30.83 -23.36 -6.82
N ILE A 360 29.54 -23.02 -6.90
CA ILE A 360 28.95 -21.87 -6.27
C ILE A 360 29.39 -22.04 -4.82
N HIS A 361 30.22 -21.11 -4.34
CA HIS A 361 30.40 -20.90 -2.92
C HIS A 361 29.05 -20.45 -2.34
N CYS A 362 28.12 -21.41 -2.28
CA CYS A 362 26.74 -21.23 -1.91
C CYS A 362 26.67 -21.54 -0.43
N ILE A 363 27.10 -20.57 0.37
CA ILE A 363 26.90 -20.65 1.80
C ILE A 363 25.41 -20.41 2.05
N ILE A 364 24.65 -21.51 2.10
CA ILE A 364 23.39 -21.57 2.83
C ILE A 364 23.74 -21.31 4.30
N LYS A 365 23.62 -20.06 4.78
CA LYS A 365 23.69 -19.80 6.23
C LYS A 365 22.36 -20.13 6.90
N LYS A 366 22.22 -21.44 7.16
CA LYS A 366 21.59 -22.16 8.28
C LYS A 366 20.10 -21.91 8.59
N TRP A 367 19.30 -22.96 8.39
CA TRP A 367 18.29 -23.39 9.37
C TRP A 367 19.04 -24.06 10.53
N ASP A 368 19.07 -23.44 11.71
CA ASP A 368 18.93 -24.14 13.01
C ASP A 368 18.94 -23.17 14.20
N LEU A 369 18.07 -23.49 15.17
CA LEU A 369 17.99 -22.90 16.49
C LEU A 369 19.32 -23.07 17.26
N ILE A 370 19.69 -22.05 18.03
CA ILE A 370 20.75 -22.00 19.08
C ILE A 370 22.14 -21.47 18.63
N GLN A 371 22.34 -20.17 18.92
CA GLN A 371 23.57 -19.46 19.36
C GLN A 371 24.74 -19.26 18.34
N PRO A 372 25.62 -18.25 18.58
CA PRO A 372 26.06 -17.32 17.56
C PRO A 372 27.52 -17.55 17.15
N LEU A 373 27.86 -17.19 15.91
CA LEU A 373 29.19 -16.71 15.53
C LEU A 373 29.13 -16.05 14.13
N SER A 374 29.93 -14.98 14.03
CA SER A 374 30.07 -14.01 12.93
C SER A 374 30.51 -14.63 11.60
N TRP A 375 30.59 -13.77 10.56
CA TRP A 375 30.96 -13.99 9.14
C TRP A 375 29.76 -14.07 8.19
N THR A 376 29.44 -12.94 7.58
CA THR A 376 28.29 -12.66 6.70
C THR A 376 28.53 -13.13 5.27
N GLN A 377 27.78 -14.13 4.79
CA GLN A 377 27.56 -14.40 3.36
C GLN A 377 26.14 -14.95 3.17
N LYS A 378 25.36 -14.30 2.28
CA LYS A 378 23.95 -14.59 1.96
C LYS A 378 23.89 -15.33 0.62
N THR A 379 23.11 -16.41 0.47
CA THR A 379 22.97 -17.08 -0.83
C THR A 379 21.54 -17.53 -1.17
N VAL A 380 21.30 -17.61 -2.48
CA VAL A 380 20.07 -17.58 -3.30
C VAL A 380 20.09 -18.79 -4.26
N PHE A 381 18.93 -19.40 -4.59
CA PHE A 381 18.77 -20.42 -5.65
C PHE A 381 17.73 -19.98 -6.68
N ILE A 382 17.96 -20.29 -7.97
CA ILE A 382 17.14 -19.92 -9.13
C ILE A 382 16.48 -21.17 -9.73
N LEU A 383 15.22 -21.08 -10.15
CA LEU A 383 14.60 -21.99 -11.11
C LEU A 383 13.81 -21.14 -12.13
N PRO A 384 13.98 -21.34 -13.44
CA PRO A 384 13.13 -20.70 -14.43
C PRO A 384 11.75 -21.37 -14.46
N VAL A 385 10.69 -20.58 -14.26
CA VAL A 385 9.34 -20.95 -14.68
C VAL A 385 8.95 -20.01 -15.81
N ASN A 386 9.21 -20.45 -17.05
CA ASN A 386 8.23 -20.34 -18.13
C ASN A 386 8.73 -21.05 -19.38
N LEU A 387 8.10 -22.18 -19.64
CA LEU A 387 8.00 -22.79 -20.96
C LEU A 387 6.55 -22.75 -21.37
N TYR A 388 6.09 -21.63 -21.92
CA TYR A 388 4.90 -21.63 -22.73
C TYR A 388 5.02 -20.58 -23.84
N SER A 389 4.75 -21.08 -25.04
CA SER A 389 4.85 -20.44 -26.34
C SER A 389 3.87 -19.28 -26.51
N ARG A 390 4.29 -18.33 -27.33
CA ARG A 390 3.47 -17.24 -27.85
C ARG A 390 2.32 -17.80 -28.71
N SER A 391 1.08 -17.55 -28.30
CA SER A 391 -0.05 -17.34 -29.24
C SER A 391 -1.31 -16.89 -28.48
N CYS A 392 -2.09 -16.01 -29.10
CA CYS A 392 -3.42 -15.52 -28.70
C CYS A 392 -3.48 -14.33 -27.72
N PHE A 393 -3.09 -13.14 -28.21
CA PHE A 393 -3.83 -11.92 -27.87
C PHE A 393 -4.99 -11.77 -28.86
N SER A 394 -6.19 -12.15 -28.43
CA SER A 394 -7.44 -11.72 -29.05
C SER A 394 -8.14 -10.77 -28.09
N THR A 395 -8.35 -9.56 -28.57
CA THR A 395 -9.03 -8.45 -27.89
C THR A 395 -10.45 -8.84 -27.46
N LYS A 396 -10.81 -8.56 -26.21
CA LYS A 396 -12.15 -8.08 -25.85
C LYS A 396 -12.16 -7.32 -24.54
N LYS A 397 -12.72 -6.11 -24.62
CA LYS A 397 -13.02 -5.16 -23.56
C LYS A 397 -13.99 -5.77 -22.54
N SER A 398 -13.77 -5.52 -21.26
CA SER A 398 -14.83 -5.07 -20.34
C SER A 398 -14.20 -4.47 -19.08
N CYS A 399 -14.44 -3.17 -18.89
CA CYS A 399 -14.38 -2.52 -17.59
C CYS A 399 -15.38 -3.20 -16.66
N ASN A 400 -15.02 -3.38 -15.38
CA ASN A 400 -15.92 -3.11 -14.26
C ASN A 400 -15.10 -2.98 -12.98
N ALA A 401 -15.19 -1.78 -12.38
CA ALA A 401 -14.76 -1.49 -11.04
C ALA A 401 -15.81 -1.99 -10.05
N ALA A 402 -15.36 -2.44 -8.88
CA ALA A 402 -16.18 -2.50 -7.68
C ALA A 402 -15.33 -2.05 -6.50
N ALA A 403 -15.66 -0.87 -5.99
CA ALA A 403 -15.24 -0.37 -4.70
C ALA A 403 -16.16 -0.96 -3.62
N ILE A 404 -15.61 -1.16 -2.42
CA ILE A 404 -16.34 -1.11 -1.16
C ILE A 404 -15.68 -0.01 -0.33
#